data_AF-A0A1B6Z512-F1
#
_entry.id   AF-A0A1B6Z512-F1
#
_cell.length_a   1.000
_cell.length_b   1.000
_cell.length_c   1.000
_cell.angle_alpha   90.00
_cell.angle_beta   90.00
_cell.angle_gamma   90.00
#
_symmetry.space_group_name_H-M   'P 1'
#
loop_
_entity.id
_entity.type
_entity.pdbx_description
1 polymer ?
#
loop_
_entity_poly.entity_id
_entity_poly.type
_entity_poly.pdbx_seq_one_letter_code
_entity_poly.pdbx_strand_id
1 'polypeptide(L)'
;MPVTFWVDAFSNIKGRPAMLFNRKYSFKKQLLASFLVSTAMISTPAVAQHQTDESGDGLWHAFGAYASDYNYCDAVMIGKLWNKDGQAGMEFILNKIQNGLASDVPLYLRDSRNAGNRCTFEEIEYAYENALAIANIWGVGIAQAKAIMTEQISLGNSAYVTNALDQALAGQNSNTPDSSRERAWEAYASSNYGFCDAKMVASLWNTDILEGKYTIGRKIMNGIADDVPYVRQQSYDAGNRCAFEDTEFTYDDAVAFARNEGLNVQQAKLSIAMLRSNGNGHRVLRTAYPQ
;
A
#
# COMPACT_ATOMS: atom_id res chain seq x y z
N MET A 1 -44.81 16.00 21.09
CA MET A 1 -44.48 15.25 22.33
C MET A 1 -45.49 14.11 22.46
N PRO A 2 -45.15 12.91 22.98
CA PRO A 2 -43.93 12.58 23.72
C PRO A 2 -43.16 11.35 23.21
N VAL A 3 -41.97 11.25 23.79
CA VAL A 3 -40.95 10.21 23.74
C VAL A 3 -41.29 9.15 24.79
N THR A 4 -40.97 7.87 24.55
CA THR A 4 -40.87 6.88 25.63
C THR A 4 -39.61 6.03 25.48
N PHE A 5 -38.70 6.25 26.44
CA PHE A 5 -37.61 5.37 26.82
C PHE A 5 -38.14 4.05 27.36
N TRP A 6 -37.40 2.95 27.14
CA TRP A 6 -37.38 1.81 28.04
C TRP A 6 -35.92 1.42 28.31
N VAL A 7 -35.56 1.59 29.58
CA VAL A 7 -34.41 0.99 30.28
C VAL A 7 -34.95 -0.28 30.93
N ASP A 8 -34.18 -1.36 30.91
CA ASP A 8 -34.05 -2.36 32.00
C ASP A 8 -32.92 -3.33 31.58
N ALA A 9 -31.75 -3.33 32.22
CA ALA A 9 -31.44 -3.83 33.56
C ALA A 9 -31.56 -5.36 33.67
N PHE A 10 -30.45 -6.07 33.48
CA PHE A 10 -30.21 -7.34 34.16
C PHE A 10 -28.81 -7.37 34.78
N SER A 11 -28.84 -7.50 36.09
CA SER A 11 -27.75 -7.60 37.05
C SER A 11 -27.20 -9.03 37.19
N ASN A 12 -25.96 -9.07 37.69
CA ASN A 12 -25.30 -10.14 38.46
C ASN A 12 -24.65 -11.31 37.70
N ILE A 13 -23.33 -11.46 37.88
CA ILE A 13 -22.66 -12.64 38.48
C ILE A 13 -21.19 -12.30 38.88
N LYS A 14 -20.98 -12.25 40.20
CA LYS A 14 -19.85 -12.76 41.03
C LYS A 14 -18.37 -12.72 40.54
N GLY A 15 -17.59 -11.88 41.23
CA GLY A 15 -16.35 -12.19 41.99
C GLY A 15 -15.28 -13.19 41.51
N ARG A 16 -14.07 -12.64 41.22
CA ARG A 16 -12.66 -13.00 41.59
C ARG A 16 -12.17 -14.48 41.54
N PRO A 17 -10.88 -14.79 41.24
CA PRO A 17 -9.69 -14.06 41.73
C PRO A 17 -8.45 -13.97 40.81
N ALA A 18 -7.48 -13.19 41.31
CA ALA A 18 -6.12 -13.00 40.81
C ALA A 18 -5.29 -14.30 40.79
N MET A 19 -4.49 -14.48 39.73
CA MET A 19 -3.40 -15.46 39.71
C MET A 19 -2.08 -14.78 40.06
N LEU A 20 -1.59 -15.15 41.25
CA LEU A 20 -0.22 -15.00 41.70
C LEU A 20 0.67 -15.95 40.89
N PHE A 21 1.66 -15.43 40.17
CA PHE A 21 2.83 -16.23 39.78
C PHE A 21 4.03 -15.84 40.62
N ASN A 22 4.33 -16.76 41.52
CA ASN A 22 5.45 -16.81 42.44
C ASN A 22 6.66 -17.37 41.68
N ARG A 23 7.75 -16.59 41.55
CA ARG A 23 9.06 -17.16 41.26
C ARG A 23 10.09 -16.59 42.20
N LYS A 24 10.31 -17.33 43.28
CA LYS A 24 11.44 -17.21 44.20
C LYS A 24 12.75 -17.35 43.40
N TYR A 25 13.59 -16.31 43.43
CA TYR A 25 15.03 -16.50 43.36
C TYR A 25 15.65 -15.96 44.64
N SER A 26 16.20 -16.90 45.40
CA SER A 26 16.94 -16.72 46.64
C SER A 26 18.38 -16.37 46.29
N PHE A 27 18.87 -15.22 46.76
CA PHE A 27 20.29 -15.04 47.03
C PHE A 27 20.47 -14.32 48.36
N LYS A 28 20.82 -15.09 49.40
CA LYS A 28 21.38 -14.58 50.66
C LYS A 28 22.77 -14.00 50.39
N LYS A 29 23.02 -12.76 50.77
CA LYS A 29 24.32 -12.32 51.29
C LYS A 29 24.13 -11.38 52.47
N GLN A 30 24.99 -11.57 53.45
CA GLN A 30 24.91 -11.14 54.83
C GLN A 30 25.12 -9.64 55.02
N LEU A 31 24.55 -9.15 56.12
CA LEU A 31 24.81 -7.86 56.76
C LEU A 31 26.29 -7.69 57.11
N LEU A 32 26.84 -6.51 56.77
CA LEU A 32 27.84 -5.82 57.58
C LEU A 32 27.45 -4.34 57.64
N ALA A 33 27.16 -3.87 58.84
CA ALA A 33 26.99 -2.46 59.18
C ALA A 33 28.31 -1.94 59.74
N SER A 34 28.74 -0.73 59.35
CA SER A 34 29.59 0.24 60.08
C SER A 34 29.79 1.47 59.18
N PHE A 35 29.08 2.57 59.42
CA PHE A 35 29.43 3.75 60.25
C PHE A 35 30.23 4.85 59.51
N LEU A 36 29.51 5.96 59.27
CA LEU A 36 29.90 7.38 59.16
C LEU A 36 30.81 7.84 58.00
N VAL A 37 30.33 8.82 57.23
CA VAL A 37 30.68 10.25 57.36
C VAL A 37 29.59 11.06 56.66
N SER A 38 29.13 12.13 57.33
CA SER A 38 28.19 13.11 56.82
C SER A 38 28.70 13.82 55.57
N THR A 39 27.98 13.66 54.47
CA THR A 39 27.85 14.69 53.44
C THR A 39 26.36 14.93 53.24
N ALA A 40 25.94 16.18 53.42
CA ALA A 40 24.60 16.60 53.05
C ALA A 40 24.49 16.46 51.52
N MET A 41 23.96 15.32 51.05
CA MET A 41 23.47 15.23 49.69
C MET A 41 22.18 16.03 49.64
N ILE A 42 22.23 17.19 48.99
CA ILE A 42 21.03 17.79 48.41
C ILE A 42 20.46 16.69 47.52
N SER A 43 19.34 16.10 47.95
CA SER A 43 18.59 15.15 47.15
C SER A 43 18.00 15.96 46.00
N THR A 44 18.76 16.05 44.91
CA THR A 44 18.16 16.27 43.60
C THR A 44 17.08 15.20 43.46
N PRO A 45 15.83 15.54 43.12
CA PRO A 45 14.87 14.50 42.77
C PRO A 45 15.54 13.68 41.68
N ALA A 46 15.56 12.36 41.86
CA ALA A 46 15.98 11.44 40.84
C ALA A 46 15.08 11.73 39.62
N VAL A 47 15.59 12.52 38.67
CA VAL A 47 15.07 12.50 37.32
C VAL A 47 15.34 11.08 36.89
N ALA A 48 14.30 10.26 36.88
CA ALA A 48 14.34 8.96 36.25
C ALA A 48 14.81 9.24 34.82
N GLN A 49 16.09 8.98 34.55
CA GLN A 49 16.58 8.95 33.20
C GLN A 49 15.83 7.78 32.58
N HIS A 50 14.79 8.12 31.81
CA HIS A 50 14.15 7.17 30.93
C HIS A 50 15.22 6.78 29.94
N GLN A 51 15.90 5.66 30.20
CA GLN A 51 16.71 4.98 29.21
C GLN A 51 15.76 4.71 28.05
N THR A 52 15.91 5.49 26.98
CA THR A 52 15.37 5.14 25.68
C THR A 52 16.17 3.93 25.25
N ASP A 53 15.61 2.74 25.46
CA ASP A 53 16.02 1.61 24.66
C ASP A 53 15.92 2.06 23.20
N GLU A 54 17.05 2.05 22.50
CA GLU A 54 17.21 2.45 21.09
C GLU A 54 16.52 1.45 20.13
N SER A 55 15.41 0.83 20.54
CA SER A 55 14.49 0.19 19.62
C SER A 55 13.50 1.26 19.16
N GLY A 56 13.54 1.63 17.87
CA GLY A 56 12.57 2.54 17.25
C GLY A 56 11.11 2.15 17.52
N ASP A 57 10.88 0.89 17.90
CA ASP A 57 9.61 0.34 18.37
C ASP A 57 9.00 1.11 19.55
N GLY A 58 9.81 1.54 20.54
CA GLY A 58 9.30 2.24 21.72
C GLY A 58 8.69 3.61 21.40
N LEU A 59 9.34 4.36 20.51
CA LEU A 59 8.86 5.65 20.03
C LEU A 59 7.58 5.49 19.19
N TRP A 60 7.56 4.50 18.29
CA TRP A 60 6.39 4.21 17.45
C TRP A 60 5.17 3.83 18.29
N HIS A 61 5.34 2.98 19.31
CA HIS A 61 4.28 2.62 20.24
C HIS A 61 3.77 3.81 21.05
N ALA A 62 4.67 4.67 21.55
CA ALA A 62 4.28 5.89 22.26
C ALA A 62 3.53 6.85 21.34
N PHE A 63 4.00 7.04 20.10
CA PHE A 63 3.35 7.90 19.12
C PHE A 63 1.93 7.41 18.81
N GLY A 64 1.77 6.12 18.48
CA GLY A 64 0.44 5.54 18.24
C GLY A 64 -0.49 5.58 19.45
N ALA A 65 0.03 5.50 20.68
CA ALA A 65 -0.78 5.51 21.90
C ALA A 65 -1.19 6.91 22.37
N TYR A 66 -0.31 7.92 22.23
CA TYR A 66 -0.49 9.23 22.83
C TYR A 66 -0.74 10.36 21.83
N ALA A 67 -0.45 10.14 20.54
CA ALA A 67 -0.63 11.10 19.47
C ALA A 67 -1.63 10.59 18.42
N SER A 68 -2.73 9.95 18.85
CA SER A 68 -3.71 9.29 17.97
C SER A 68 -4.37 10.21 16.93
N ASP A 69 -4.33 11.52 17.14
CA ASP A 69 -4.84 12.52 16.20
C ASP A 69 -3.84 12.87 15.09
N TYR A 70 -2.64 12.30 15.12
CA TYR A 70 -1.55 12.53 14.18
C TYR A 70 -1.09 11.21 13.56
N ASN A 71 -0.77 11.24 12.27
CA ASN A 71 -0.19 10.10 11.57
C ASN A 71 1.33 10.26 11.37
N TYR A 72 1.98 9.24 10.81
CA TYR A 72 3.42 9.30 10.57
C TYR A 72 3.83 10.37 9.54
N CYS A 73 2.97 10.68 8.58
CA CYS A 73 3.23 11.77 7.64
C CYS A 73 3.27 13.12 8.36
N ASP A 74 2.43 13.37 9.37
CA ASP A 74 2.51 14.59 10.19
C ASP A 74 3.88 14.71 10.90
N ALA A 75 4.39 13.60 11.44
CA ALA A 75 5.71 13.56 12.04
C ALA A 75 6.81 13.84 11.01
N VAL A 76 6.78 13.20 9.85
CA VAL A 76 7.72 13.46 8.75
C VAL A 76 7.69 14.92 8.30
N MET A 77 6.51 15.51 8.17
CA MET A 77 6.34 16.92 7.79
C MET A 77 6.99 17.85 8.83
N ILE A 78 6.83 17.55 10.11
CA ILE A 78 7.49 18.30 11.19
C ILE A 78 9.01 18.09 11.18
N GLY A 79 9.50 16.87 10.95
CA GLY A 79 10.94 16.62 10.77
C GLY A 79 11.55 17.46 9.65
N LYS A 80 10.89 17.48 8.48
CA LYS A 80 11.34 18.22 7.29
C LYS A 80 11.48 19.73 7.51
N LEU A 81 10.70 20.35 8.42
CA LEU A 81 10.84 21.77 8.75
C LEU A 81 12.24 22.15 9.25
N TRP A 82 12.92 21.22 9.93
CA TRP A 82 14.25 21.44 10.48
C TRP A 82 15.30 20.51 9.87
N ASN A 83 15.02 19.97 8.68
CA ASN A 83 15.90 19.04 7.98
C ASN A 83 16.26 17.81 8.85
N LYS A 84 15.25 17.27 9.54
CA LYS A 84 15.31 16.03 10.32
C LYS A 84 14.36 14.97 9.75
N ASP A 85 14.48 13.75 10.24
CA ASP A 85 13.63 12.63 9.87
C ASP A 85 12.28 12.62 10.63
N GLY A 86 11.45 11.62 10.31
CA GLY A 86 10.15 11.43 10.97
C GLY A 86 10.26 11.08 12.45
N GLN A 87 11.35 10.47 12.92
CA GLN A 87 11.53 10.16 14.34
C GLN A 87 11.63 11.43 15.18
N ALA A 88 12.45 12.38 14.73
CA ALA A 88 12.53 13.70 15.37
C ALA A 88 11.18 14.44 15.36
N GLY A 89 10.36 14.23 14.32
CA GLY A 89 8.99 14.74 14.27
C GLY A 89 8.05 14.09 15.28
N MET A 90 8.12 12.77 15.45
CA MET A 90 7.34 12.04 16.46
C MET A 90 7.69 12.52 17.88
N GLU A 91 8.99 12.68 18.17
CA GLU A 91 9.47 13.22 19.44
C GLU A 91 8.94 14.63 19.70
N PHE A 92 8.97 15.48 18.67
CA PHE A 92 8.44 16.84 18.76
C PHE A 92 6.95 16.86 19.10
N ILE A 93 6.14 16.07 18.40
CA ILE A 93 4.69 15.99 18.64
C ILE A 93 4.43 15.46 20.05
N LEU A 94 5.08 14.37 20.45
CA LEU A 94 4.94 13.80 21.79
C LEU A 94 5.33 14.79 22.88
N ASN A 95 6.43 15.53 22.69
CA ASN A 95 6.85 16.56 23.62
C ASN A 95 5.80 17.68 23.75
N LYS A 96 5.22 18.14 22.64
CA LYS A 96 4.15 19.14 22.67
C LYS A 96 2.92 18.63 23.42
N ILE A 97 2.51 17.38 23.19
CA ILE A 97 1.38 16.75 23.89
C ILE A 97 1.65 16.65 25.40
N GLN A 98 2.82 16.15 25.80
CA GLN A 98 3.18 15.98 27.22
C GLN A 98 3.22 17.32 27.99
N ASN A 99 3.53 18.41 27.32
CA ASN A 99 3.59 19.75 27.91
C ASN A 99 2.26 20.53 27.80
N GLY A 100 1.18 19.90 27.33
CA GLY A 100 -0.12 20.55 27.17
C GLY A 100 -0.19 21.57 26.02
N LEU A 101 0.70 21.43 25.04
CA LEU A 101 0.86 22.33 23.88
C LEU A 101 0.45 21.64 22.56
N ALA A 102 -0.41 20.63 22.62
CA ALA A 102 -0.88 19.91 21.44
C ALA A 102 -1.56 20.84 20.40
N SER A 103 -2.18 21.92 20.85
CA SER A 103 -2.81 22.94 19.98
C SER A 103 -1.82 23.68 19.07
N ASP A 104 -0.53 23.66 19.38
CA ASP A 104 0.48 24.32 18.55
C ASP A 104 0.90 23.45 17.35
N VAL A 105 0.75 22.13 17.44
CA VAL A 105 1.23 21.19 16.41
C VAL A 105 0.65 21.51 15.02
N PRO A 106 -0.65 21.84 14.85
CA PRO A 106 -1.19 22.28 13.57
C PRO A 106 -0.51 23.53 12.97
N LEU A 107 0.04 24.43 13.79
CA LEU A 107 0.78 25.61 13.31
C LEU A 107 2.07 25.19 12.61
N TYR A 108 2.82 24.25 13.20
CA TYR A 108 4.04 23.72 12.60
C TYR A 108 3.73 22.90 11.34
N LEU A 109 2.65 22.11 11.34
CA LEU A 109 2.23 21.40 10.12
C LEU A 109 1.88 22.38 8.99
N ARG A 110 1.20 23.48 9.30
CA ARG A 110 0.93 24.55 8.33
C ARG A 110 2.22 25.18 7.81
N ASP A 111 3.17 25.49 8.69
CA ASP A 111 4.46 26.05 8.29
C ASP A 111 5.23 25.08 7.39
N SER A 112 5.20 23.78 7.69
CA SER A 112 5.81 22.74 6.86
C SER A 112 5.20 22.68 5.47
N ARG A 113 3.86 22.71 5.37
CA ARG A 113 3.14 22.74 4.09
C ARG A 113 3.49 23.99 3.28
N ASN A 114 3.59 25.15 3.93
CA ASN A 114 3.96 26.42 3.32
C ASN A 114 5.42 26.43 2.82
N ALA A 115 6.31 25.68 3.49
CA ALA A 115 7.68 25.45 3.04
C ALA A 115 7.77 24.48 1.84
N GLY A 116 6.65 23.93 1.37
CA GLY A 116 6.59 23.00 0.25
C GLY A 116 6.91 21.55 0.61
N ASN A 117 7.05 21.23 1.90
CA ASN A 117 7.28 19.86 2.33
C ASN A 117 6.06 18.98 2.00
N ARG A 118 6.33 17.75 1.58
CA ARG A 118 5.37 16.70 1.28
C ARG A 118 5.90 15.36 1.74
N CYS A 119 5.02 14.44 2.09
CA CYS A 119 5.36 13.05 2.32
C CYS A 119 5.62 12.32 1.00
N THR A 120 6.25 11.16 1.05
CA THR A 120 6.22 10.16 -0.03
C THR A 120 5.11 9.15 0.22
N PHE A 121 4.88 8.24 -0.73
CA PHE A 121 3.87 7.20 -0.58
C PHE A 121 4.24 6.20 0.55
N GLU A 122 5.52 5.98 0.78
CA GLU A 122 6.04 5.10 1.83
C GLU A 122 5.90 5.74 3.23
N GLU A 123 5.67 7.04 3.30
CA GLU A 123 5.54 7.82 4.53
C GLU A 123 4.07 8.04 4.95
N ILE A 124 3.10 7.56 4.18
CA ILE A 124 1.67 7.61 4.52
C ILE A 124 1.16 6.24 4.99
N GLU A 125 0.03 6.23 5.69
CA GLU A 125 -0.55 5.04 6.33
C GLU A 125 -1.25 4.03 5.39
N TYR A 126 -1.09 4.21 4.08
CA TYR A 126 -1.80 3.41 3.07
C TYR A 126 -0.87 2.45 2.33
N ALA A 127 -1.36 1.23 2.15
CA ALA A 127 -0.66 0.20 1.39
C ALA A 127 -0.89 0.37 -0.12
N TYR A 128 -0.08 -0.36 -0.91
CA TYR A 128 -0.19 -0.39 -2.37
C TYR A 128 -1.61 -0.76 -2.83
N GLU A 129 -2.25 -1.70 -2.14
CA GLU A 129 -3.59 -2.21 -2.43
C GLU A 129 -4.65 -1.12 -2.28
N ASN A 130 -4.49 -0.21 -1.31
CA ASN A 130 -5.38 0.95 -1.15
C ASN A 130 -5.27 1.89 -2.36
N ALA A 131 -4.04 2.15 -2.82
CA ALA A 131 -3.81 2.98 -4.01
C ALA A 131 -4.35 2.33 -5.29
N LEU A 132 -4.25 1.01 -5.41
CA LEU A 132 -4.84 0.27 -6.53
C LEU A 132 -6.37 0.35 -6.51
N ALA A 133 -7.00 0.18 -5.35
CA ALA A 133 -8.45 0.28 -5.20
C ALA A 133 -8.96 1.68 -5.58
N ILE A 134 -8.29 2.72 -5.08
CA ILE A 134 -8.59 4.12 -5.38
C ILE A 134 -8.33 4.45 -6.86
N ALA A 135 -7.24 3.96 -7.44
CA ALA A 135 -6.92 4.14 -8.87
C ALA A 135 -8.06 3.66 -9.77
N ASN A 136 -8.67 2.52 -9.43
CA ASN A 136 -9.78 1.95 -10.17
C ASN A 136 -11.03 2.85 -10.16
N ILE A 137 -11.40 3.41 -9.01
CA ILE A 137 -12.60 4.28 -8.93
C ILE A 137 -12.37 5.68 -9.51
N TRP A 138 -11.14 6.18 -9.49
CA TRP A 138 -10.79 7.48 -10.06
C TRP A 138 -10.49 7.41 -11.55
N GLY A 139 -10.34 6.21 -12.12
CA GLY A 139 -10.01 6.03 -13.54
C GLY A 139 -8.60 6.51 -13.90
N VAL A 140 -7.66 6.45 -12.95
CA VAL A 140 -6.28 6.93 -13.11
C VAL A 140 -5.27 5.80 -13.00
N GLY A 141 -4.05 6.02 -13.50
CA GLY A 141 -2.93 5.10 -13.27
C GLY A 141 -2.50 5.06 -11.80
N ILE A 142 -1.95 3.93 -11.34
CA ILE A 142 -1.57 3.77 -9.92
C ILE A 142 -0.54 4.80 -9.45
N ALA A 143 0.41 5.18 -10.32
CA ALA A 143 1.39 6.23 -10.00
C ALA A 143 0.70 7.58 -9.72
N GLN A 144 -0.34 7.91 -10.49
CA GLN A 144 -1.14 9.11 -10.30
C GLN A 144 -2.02 9.02 -9.04
N ALA A 145 -2.62 7.86 -8.77
CA ALA A 145 -3.38 7.63 -7.54
C ALA A 145 -2.49 7.82 -6.30
N LYS A 146 -1.30 7.21 -6.27
CA LYS A 146 -0.31 7.41 -5.20
C LYS A 146 0.02 8.89 -5.01
N ALA A 147 0.34 9.60 -6.10
CA ALA A 147 0.66 11.02 -6.04
C ALA A 147 -0.49 11.88 -5.47
N ILE A 148 -1.72 11.64 -5.91
CA ILE A 148 -2.90 12.34 -5.39
C ILE A 148 -3.11 12.02 -3.91
N MET A 149 -3.07 10.74 -3.52
CA MET A 149 -3.23 10.32 -2.12
C MET A 149 -2.19 10.99 -1.23
N THR A 150 -0.92 10.91 -1.62
CA THR A 150 0.20 11.48 -0.87
C THR A 150 0.08 13.00 -0.74
N GLU A 151 -0.32 13.70 -1.82
CA GLU A 151 -0.54 15.15 -1.76
C GLU A 151 -1.67 15.49 -0.79
N GLN A 152 -2.82 14.81 -0.89
CA GLN A 152 -3.97 15.07 -0.02
C GLN A 152 -3.64 14.81 1.46
N ILE A 153 -2.93 13.72 1.76
CA ILE A 153 -2.49 13.43 3.13
C ILE A 153 -1.50 14.49 3.63
N SER A 154 -0.52 14.87 2.80
CA SER A 154 0.44 15.91 3.16
C SER A 154 -0.23 17.26 3.46
N LEU A 155 -1.34 17.56 2.79
CA LEU A 155 -2.15 18.76 3.00
C LEU A 155 -3.11 18.66 4.21
N GLY A 156 -3.19 17.50 4.87
CA GLY A 156 -4.09 17.25 6.00
C GLY A 156 -5.52 16.86 5.59
N ASN A 157 -5.73 16.52 4.32
CA ASN A 157 -7.04 16.11 3.79
C ASN A 157 -7.22 14.59 3.85
N SER A 158 -6.87 13.95 4.97
CA SER A 158 -6.95 12.49 5.13
C SER A 158 -8.35 11.93 4.88
N ALA A 159 -9.39 12.66 5.29
CA ALA A 159 -10.78 12.32 5.02
C ALA A 159 -11.09 12.18 3.51
N TYR A 160 -10.43 12.93 2.64
CA TYR A 160 -10.61 12.79 1.18
C TYR A 160 -10.16 11.40 0.70
N VAL A 161 -9.00 10.94 1.18
CA VAL A 161 -8.44 9.63 0.81
C VAL A 161 -9.23 8.50 1.46
N THR A 162 -9.60 8.63 2.74
CA THR A 162 -10.43 7.64 3.44
C THR A 162 -11.80 7.48 2.77
N ASN A 163 -12.49 8.57 2.41
CA ASN A 163 -13.77 8.48 1.72
C ASN A 163 -13.67 7.81 0.35
N ALA A 164 -12.59 8.08 -0.40
CA ALA A 164 -12.34 7.42 -1.67
C ALA A 164 -12.06 5.93 -1.48
N LEU A 165 -11.30 5.56 -0.44
CA LEU A 165 -11.07 4.17 -0.11
C LEU A 165 -12.37 3.46 0.30
N ASP A 166 -13.20 4.08 1.14
CA ASP A 166 -14.49 3.55 1.55
C ASP A 166 -15.41 3.32 0.35
N GLN A 167 -15.42 4.23 -0.62
CA GLN A 167 -16.14 4.04 -1.89
C GLN A 167 -15.58 2.88 -2.70
N ALA A 168 -14.25 2.76 -2.80
CA ALA A 168 -13.60 1.66 -3.50
C ALA A 168 -13.89 0.30 -2.86
N LEU A 169 -13.93 0.23 -1.52
CA LEU A 169 -14.23 -0.99 -0.77
C LEU A 169 -15.73 -1.29 -0.73
N ALA A 170 -16.60 -0.28 -0.68
CA ALA A 170 -18.05 -0.46 -0.77
C ALA A 170 -18.47 -1.00 -2.14
N GLY A 171 -17.80 -0.58 -3.21
CA GLY A 171 -17.95 -1.16 -4.55
C GLY A 171 -17.52 -2.63 -4.65
N GLN A 172 -16.72 -3.13 -3.70
CA GLN A 172 -16.28 -4.52 -3.62
C GLN A 172 -17.20 -5.42 -2.76
N ASN A 173 -18.05 -4.83 -1.91
CA ASN A 173 -18.86 -5.56 -0.92
C ASN A 173 -20.30 -5.90 -1.36
N SER A 174 -20.69 -5.68 -2.62
CA SER A 174 -21.99 -6.14 -3.12
C SER A 174 -21.89 -7.61 -3.57
N ASN A 175 -22.46 -8.54 -2.79
CA ASN A 175 -22.70 -9.96 -3.13
C ASN A 175 -23.79 -10.15 -4.23
N THR A 176 -23.67 -9.40 -5.31
CA THR A 176 -24.30 -9.65 -6.61
C THR A 176 -23.20 -10.05 -7.59
N PRO A 177 -23.41 -10.96 -8.55
CA PRO A 177 -22.45 -11.16 -9.65
C PRO A 177 -22.02 -9.79 -10.16
N ASP A 178 -20.74 -9.52 -9.99
CA ASP A 178 -20.20 -8.18 -9.92
C ASP A 178 -20.38 -7.50 -11.28
N SER A 179 -21.38 -6.62 -11.39
CA SER A 179 -21.63 -5.86 -12.62
C SER A 179 -20.38 -5.15 -13.13
N SER A 180 -19.40 -4.82 -12.27
CA SER A 180 -18.15 -4.18 -12.67
C SER A 180 -17.13 -5.17 -13.23
N ARG A 181 -16.95 -6.36 -12.62
CA ARG A 181 -16.14 -7.45 -13.20
C ARG A 181 -16.77 -8.02 -14.46
N GLU A 182 -18.10 -8.15 -14.51
CA GLU A 182 -18.82 -8.61 -15.70
C GLU A 182 -18.69 -7.59 -16.83
N ARG A 183 -18.89 -6.29 -16.57
CA ARG A 183 -18.62 -5.23 -17.56
C ARG A 183 -17.14 -5.18 -17.98
N ALA A 184 -16.20 -5.40 -17.06
CA ALA A 184 -14.78 -5.44 -17.39
C ALA A 184 -14.44 -6.67 -18.26
N TRP A 185 -15.02 -7.82 -17.94
CA TRP A 185 -14.90 -9.00 -18.78
C TRP A 185 -15.48 -8.77 -20.17
N GLU A 186 -16.69 -8.22 -20.25
CA GLU A 186 -17.35 -7.89 -21.53
C GLU A 186 -16.49 -6.91 -22.33
N ALA A 187 -15.99 -5.84 -21.71
CA ALA A 187 -15.13 -4.86 -22.36
C ALA A 187 -13.84 -5.50 -22.90
N TYR A 188 -13.18 -6.37 -22.12
CA TYR A 188 -12.03 -7.15 -22.59
C TYR A 188 -12.41 -8.09 -23.72
N ALA A 189 -13.49 -8.86 -23.56
CA ALA A 189 -13.93 -9.87 -24.51
C ALA A 189 -14.36 -9.27 -25.86
N SER A 190 -14.88 -8.03 -25.86
CA SER A 190 -15.22 -7.27 -27.06
C SER A 190 -14.04 -6.48 -27.67
N SER A 191 -12.87 -6.52 -27.04
CA SER A 191 -11.70 -5.73 -27.47
C SER A 191 -10.81 -6.47 -28.44
N ASN A 192 -9.80 -5.76 -28.96
CA ASN A 192 -8.72 -6.35 -29.77
C ASN A 192 -7.58 -6.93 -28.91
N TYR A 193 -7.69 -6.91 -27.59
CA TYR A 193 -6.68 -7.50 -26.71
C TYR A 193 -6.91 -9.01 -26.57
N GLY A 194 -5.83 -9.76 -26.77
CA GLY A 194 -5.83 -11.22 -26.77
C GLY A 194 -5.42 -11.82 -25.43
N PHE A 195 -5.48 -13.15 -25.37
CA PHE A 195 -5.08 -13.92 -24.19
C PHE A 195 -3.63 -13.63 -23.76
N CYS A 196 -2.71 -13.53 -24.72
CA CYS A 196 -1.32 -13.13 -24.45
C CYS A 196 -1.22 -11.75 -23.76
N ASP A 197 -2.04 -10.76 -24.13
CA ASP A 197 -1.99 -9.45 -23.46
C ASP A 197 -2.43 -9.58 -21.99
N ALA A 198 -3.53 -10.29 -21.73
CA ALA A 198 -4.00 -10.54 -20.37
C ALA A 198 -2.98 -11.32 -19.54
N LYS A 199 -2.33 -12.33 -20.13
CA LYS A 199 -1.26 -13.09 -19.47
C LYS A 199 -0.09 -12.19 -19.11
N MET A 200 0.39 -11.36 -20.04
CA MET A 200 1.49 -10.43 -19.79
C MET A 200 1.15 -9.43 -18.68
N VAL A 201 -0.06 -8.88 -18.68
CA VAL A 201 -0.56 -8.00 -17.61
C VAL A 201 -0.59 -8.74 -16.26
N ALA A 202 -1.15 -9.95 -16.22
CA ALA A 202 -1.23 -10.75 -15.01
C ALA A 202 0.16 -11.11 -14.44
N SER A 203 1.10 -11.51 -15.32
CA SER A 203 2.46 -11.88 -14.94
C SER A 203 3.28 -10.72 -14.39
N LEU A 204 3.03 -9.47 -14.82
CA LEU A 204 3.74 -8.31 -14.28
C LEU A 204 3.47 -8.10 -12.78
N TRP A 205 2.26 -8.43 -12.32
CA TRP A 205 1.84 -8.25 -10.94
C TRP A 205 1.64 -9.56 -10.17
N ASN A 206 2.10 -10.68 -10.73
CA ASN A 206 1.97 -12.01 -10.14
C ASN A 206 0.52 -12.35 -9.72
N THR A 207 -0.42 -12.08 -10.62
CA THR A 207 -1.85 -12.38 -10.46
C THR A 207 -2.30 -13.46 -11.44
N ASP A 208 -3.54 -13.93 -11.32
CA ASP A 208 -4.11 -14.86 -12.28
C ASP A 208 -4.51 -14.17 -13.60
N ILE A 209 -4.57 -14.94 -14.69
CA ILE A 209 -4.85 -14.44 -16.03
C ILE A 209 -6.24 -13.79 -16.11
N LEU A 210 -7.21 -14.30 -15.35
CA LEU A 210 -8.55 -13.74 -15.35
C LEU A 210 -8.55 -12.33 -14.75
N GLU A 211 -7.74 -12.07 -13.72
CA GLU A 211 -7.51 -10.70 -13.21
C GLU A 211 -6.75 -9.81 -14.22
N GLY A 212 -5.85 -10.37 -15.01
CA GLY A 212 -5.25 -9.68 -16.17
C GLY A 212 -6.31 -9.21 -17.18
N LYS A 213 -7.30 -10.07 -17.48
CA LYS A 213 -8.43 -9.72 -18.36
C LYS A 213 -9.29 -8.63 -17.76
N TYR A 214 -9.66 -8.73 -16.49
CA TYR A 214 -10.41 -7.67 -15.81
C TYR A 214 -9.64 -6.36 -15.78
N THR A 215 -8.32 -6.39 -15.61
CA THR A 215 -7.50 -5.18 -15.61
C THR A 215 -7.51 -4.48 -16.97
N ILE A 216 -7.36 -5.24 -18.07
CA ILE A 216 -7.50 -4.69 -19.43
C ILE A 216 -8.92 -4.15 -19.64
N GLY A 217 -9.94 -4.90 -19.23
CA GLY A 217 -11.35 -4.49 -19.27
C GLY A 217 -11.62 -3.16 -18.60
N ARG A 218 -11.15 -2.99 -17.35
CA ARG A 218 -11.24 -1.73 -16.61
C ARG A 218 -10.51 -0.60 -17.32
N LYS A 219 -9.33 -0.85 -17.89
CA LYS A 219 -8.60 0.16 -18.67
C LYS A 219 -9.38 0.64 -19.90
N ILE A 220 -10.06 -0.27 -20.60
CA ILE A 220 -10.92 0.07 -21.73
C ILE A 220 -12.11 0.91 -21.27
N MET A 221 -12.83 0.47 -20.23
CA MET A 221 -13.97 1.19 -19.68
C MET A 221 -13.62 2.60 -19.21
N ASN A 222 -12.40 2.79 -18.72
CA ASN A 222 -11.87 4.07 -18.25
C ASN A 222 -11.23 4.92 -19.36
N GLY A 223 -11.29 4.50 -20.63
CA GLY A 223 -10.74 5.28 -21.75
C GLY A 223 -9.21 5.34 -21.81
N ILE A 224 -8.52 4.47 -21.07
CA ILE A 224 -7.04 4.40 -20.98
C ILE A 224 -6.53 3.07 -21.57
N ALA A 225 -7.19 2.57 -22.61
CA ALA A 225 -6.82 1.33 -23.29
C ALA A 225 -5.40 1.39 -23.87
N ASP A 226 -4.92 2.57 -24.26
CA ASP A 226 -3.60 2.79 -24.84
C ASP A 226 -2.43 2.55 -23.85
N ASP A 227 -2.72 2.40 -22.57
CA ASP A 227 -1.73 1.99 -21.56
C ASP A 227 -1.34 0.51 -21.64
N VAL A 228 -2.22 -0.35 -22.19
CA VAL A 228 -2.01 -1.80 -22.17
C VAL A 228 -0.72 -2.20 -22.91
N PRO A 229 -0.38 -1.64 -24.09
CA PRO A 229 0.92 -1.86 -24.72
C PRO A 229 2.12 -1.52 -23.83
N TYR A 230 2.04 -0.45 -23.03
CA TYR A 230 3.11 -0.06 -22.10
C TYR A 230 3.26 -1.06 -20.96
N VAL A 231 2.15 -1.47 -20.33
CA VAL A 231 2.14 -2.50 -19.28
C VAL A 231 2.70 -3.83 -19.80
N ARG A 232 2.32 -4.22 -21.03
CA ARG A 232 2.86 -5.40 -21.68
C ARG A 232 4.37 -5.30 -21.91
N GLN A 233 4.87 -4.14 -22.33
CA GLN A 233 6.30 -3.92 -22.53
C GLN A 233 7.06 -4.03 -21.20
N GLN A 234 6.55 -3.46 -20.11
CA GLN A 234 7.14 -3.63 -18.78
C GLN A 234 7.19 -5.10 -18.36
N SER A 235 6.12 -5.85 -18.63
CA SER A 235 6.09 -7.29 -18.36
C SER A 235 7.13 -8.06 -19.17
N TYR A 236 7.31 -7.70 -20.44
CA TYR A 236 8.35 -8.25 -21.29
C TYR A 236 9.76 -7.92 -20.77
N ASP A 237 9.99 -6.68 -20.35
CA ASP A 237 11.29 -6.26 -19.80
C ASP A 237 11.61 -6.96 -18.47
N ALA A 238 10.57 -7.32 -17.69
CA ALA A 238 10.68 -8.15 -16.49
C ALA A 238 10.93 -9.65 -16.79
N GLY A 239 11.02 -10.05 -18.05
CA GLY A 239 11.30 -11.43 -18.46
C GLY A 239 10.06 -12.30 -18.72
N ASN A 240 8.84 -11.76 -18.57
CA ASN A 240 7.62 -12.52 -18.84
C ASN A 240 7.42 -12.75 -20.34
N ARG A 241 6.91 -13.92 -20.72
CA ARG A 241 6.68 -14.29 -22.12
C ARG A 241 5.37 -15.07 -22.26
N CYS A 242 4.71 -14.88 -23.39
CA CYS A 242 3.69 -15.78 -23.88
C CYS A 242 4.34 -17.03 -24.49
N ALA A 243 3.62 -18.15 -24.43
CA ALA A 243 3.85 -19.30 -25.29
C ALA A 243 3.16 -19.09 -26.64
N PHE A 244 3.47 -19.93 -27.62
CA PHE A 244 2.81 -19.86 -28.93
C PHE A 244 1.30 -20.10 -28.81
N GLU A 245 0.91 -21.03 -27.95
CA GLU A 245 -0.48 -21.40 -27.67
C GLU A 245 -1.28 -20.30 -26.98
N ASP A 246 -0.61 -19.29 -26.43
CA ASP A 246 -1.25 -18.11 -25.84
C ASP A 246 -1.55 -17.01 -26.88
N THR A 247 -1.05 -17.19 -28.11
CA THR A 247 -1.21 -16.22 -29.21
C THR A 247 -2.42 -16.52 -30.07
N GLU A 248 -2.83 -15.54 -30.85
CA GLU A 248 -3.88 -15.65 -31.87
C GLU A 248 -3.43 -16.43 -33.13
N PHE A 249 -2.14 -16.77 -33.24
CA PHE A 249 -1.58 -17.38 -34.45
C PHE A 249 -1.79 -18.89 -34.49
N THR A 250 -2.10 -19.38 -35.69
CA THR A 250 -2.36 -20.78 -35.97
C THR A 250 -1.08 -21.54 -36.33
N TYR A 251 -1.15 -22.87 -36.30
CA TYR A 251 -0.05 -23.70 -36.79
C TYR A 251 0.33 -23.37 -38.24
N ASP A 252 -0.64 -23.05 -39.09
CA ASP A 252 -0.39 -22.70 -40.49
C ASP A 252 0.34 -21.35 -40.61
N ASP A 253 0.02 -20.37 -39.76
CA ASP A 253 0.80 -19.13 -39.66
C ASP A 253 2.25 -19.43 -39.28
N ALA A 254 2.47 -20.36 -38.33
CA ALA A 254 3.82 -20.76 -37.93
C ALA A 254 4.57 -21.49 -39.06
N VAL A 255 3.91 -22.32 -39.86
CA VAL A 255 4.51 -22.98 -41.04
C VAL A 255 4.87 -21.96 -42.12
N ALA A 256 3.98 -21.01 -42.40
CA ALA A 256 4.22 -19.96 -43.38
C ALA A 256 5.36 -19.03 -42.94
N PHE A 257 5.34 -18.61 -41.67
CA PHE A 257 6.43 -17.83 -41.05
C PHE A 257 7.76 -18.58 -41.09
N ALA A 258 7.77 -19.87 -40.73
CA ALA A 258 8.95 -20.72 -40.76
C ALA A 258 9.60 -20.77 -42.15
N ARG A 259 8.78 -20.94 -43.20
CA ARG A 259 9.25 -20.99 -44.58
C ARG A 259 9.98 -19.70 -44.99
N ASN A 260 9.41 -18.55 -44.64
CA ASN A 260 9.93 -17.26 -45.09
C ASN A 260 11.15 -16.79 -44.26
N GLU A 261 11.27 -17.25 -43.01
CA GLU A 261 12.42 -16.95 -42.14
C GLU A 261 13.53 -18.02 -42.20
N GLY A 262 13.33 -19.11 -42.93
CA GLY A 262 14.29 -20.23 -42.99
C GLY A 262 14.43 -20.99 -41.68
N LEU A 263 13.36 -21.03 -40.87
CA LEU A 263 13.30 -21.70 -39.58
C LEU A 263 12.61 -23.06 -39.69
N ASN A 264 12.81 -23.94 -38.70
CA ASN A 264 11.85 -25.02 -38.48
C ASN A 264 10.59 -24.51 -37.74
N VAL A 265 9.51 -25.29 -37.76
CA VAL A 265 8.23 -24.87 -37.20
C VAL A 265 8.31 -24.61 -35.68
N GLN A 266 9.10 -25.41 -34.94
CA GLN A 266 9.29 -25.20 -33.50
C GLN A 266 9.99 -23.87 -33.21
N GLN A 267 11.05 -23.54 -33.96
CA GLN A 267 11.74 -22.25 -33.87
C GLN A 267 10.81 -21.09 -34.26
N ALA A 268 10.00 -21.26 -35.30
CA ALA A 268 9.03 -20.26 -35.72
C ALA A 268 8.00 -19.98 -34.61
N LYS A 269 7.46 -21.02 -33.97
CA LYS A 269 6.53 -20.87 -32.82
C LYS A 269 7.15 -20.05 -31.69
N LEU A 270 8.41 -20.31 -31.34
CA LEU A 270 9.13 -19.54 -30.32
C LEU A 270 9.32 -18.07 -30.74
N SER A 271 9.72 -17.83 -31.99
CA SER A 271 9.88 -16.48 -32.54
C SER A 271 8.55 -15.71 -32.57
N ILE A 272 7.47 -16.35 -32.98
CA ILE A 272 6.12 -15.79 -32.98
C ILE A 272 5.69 -15.43 -31.56
N ALA A 273 5.89 -16.31 -30.59
CA ALA A 273 5.57 -16.06 -29.20
C ALA A 273 6.34 -14.85 -28.64
N MET A 274 7.63 -14.71 -28.98
CA MET A 274 8.45 -13.55 -28.60
C MET A 274 7.96 -12.25 -29.25
N LEU A 275 7.69 -12.27 -30.56
CA LEU A 275 7.13 -11.13 -31.30
C LEU A 275 5.78 -10.71 -30.72
N ARG A 276 4.94 -11.67 -30.33
CA ARG A 276 3.64 -11.34 -29.75
C ARG A 276 3.78 -10.77 -28.34
N SER A 277 4.70 -11.30 -27.55
CA SER A 277 4.98 -10.85 -26.18
C SER A 277 5.47 -9.39 -26.13
N ASN A 278 6.29 -8.97 -27.09
CA ASN A 278 6.80 -7.59 -27.16
C ASN A 278 5.96 -6.64 -28.04
N GLY A 279 4.74 -7.04 -28.40
CA GLY A 279 3.82 -6.19 -29.17
C GLY A 279 4.08 -6.08 -30.67
N ASN A 280 5.03 -6.84 -31.19
CA ASN A 280 5.34 -6.90 -32.63
C ASN A 280 4.60 -8.02 -33.37
N GLY A 281 3.46 -8.50 -32.86
CA GLY A 281 2.67 -9.57 -33.49
C GLY A 281 2.28 -9.30 -34.94
N HIS A 282 2.07 -8.03 -35.31
CA HIS A 282 1.80 -7.60 -36.68
C HIS A 282 2.93 -7.95 -37.68
N ARG A 283 4.16 -8.23 -37.21
CA ARG A 283 5.26 -8.73 -38.06
C ARG A 283 5.03 -10.17 -38.50
N VAL A 284 4.35 -10.98 -37.70
CA VAL A 284 4.13 -12.41 -37.98
C VAL A 284 3.39 -12.60 -39.29
N LEU A 285 2.23 -11.95 -39.46
CA LEU A 285 1.44 -12.10 -40.68
C LEU A 285 2.11 -11.46 -41.91
N ARG A 286 2.82 -10.34 -41.74
CA ARG A 286 3.58 -9.72 -42.83
C ARG A 286 4.71 -10.61 -43.34
N THR A 287 5.39 -11.30 -42.42
CA THR A 287 6.41 -12.28 -42.77
C THR A 287 5.78 -13.54 -43.36
N ALA A 288 4.69 -14.05 -42.78
CA ALA A 288 4.04 -15.29 -43.22
C ALA A 288 3.41 -15.16 -44.62
N TYR A 289 2.82 -14.01 -44.93
CA TYR A 289 2.08 -13.75 -46.16
C TYR A 289 2.53 -12.43 -46.81
N PRO A 290 3.73 -12.39 -47.44
CA PRO A 290 4.20 -11.21 -48.14
C PRO A 290 3.27 -10.89 -49.33
N GLN A 291 2.97 -9.61 -49.52
CA GLN A 291 2.18 -9.08 -50.63
C GLN A 291 3.03 -8.95 -51.90
#